data_AF-A0A1Y4CFY1-F1
#
_entry.id   AF-A0A1Y4CFY1-F1
#
_cell.length_a   1.000
_cell.length_b   1.000
_cell.length_c   1.000
_cell.angle_alpha   90.00
_cell.angle_beta   90.00
_cell.angle_gamma   90.00
#
_symmetry.space_group_name_H-M   'P 1'
#
loop_
_entity.id
_entity.type
_entity.pdbx_description
1 polymer ?
#
loop_
_entity_poly.entity_id
_entity_poly.type
_entity_poly.pdbx_seq_one_letter_code
_entity_poly.pdbx_strand_id
1 'polypeptide(L)'
;MKKFLLRQKGIEKAIGKFDSKIEAVDVMDGYITDNNDELDSDDEGYLTPFDFTLDEIEEREINECVTNYEEARKYLGGKPNADFSVTKKLQSNNSLDLSGVAHLVDEMNPRHLKALAALNKLFTIAEAWNKADDFVPDFSNQNQYKYYPWFVYDRDAAGFVSAGTDYSASYTFASFGSRLCFKTANRARQFGEMFADLYNEVFLFK
;
A
#
# COMPACT_ATOMS: atom_id res chain seq x y z
N MET A 1 9.36 -11.04 4.83
CA MET A 1 9.19 -12.35 5.48
C MET A 1 9.42 -13.48 4.47
N LYS A 2 10.09 -14.56 4.89
CA LYS A 2 10.25 -15.75 4.06
C LYS A 2 8.92 -16.48 3.94
N LYS A 3 8.55 -16.88 2.73
CA LYS A 3 7.34 -17.65 2.43
C LYS A 3 7.71 -18.81 1.52
N PHE A 4 6.89 -19.85 1.52
CA PHE A 4 7.10 -21.03 0.68
C PHE A 4 5.96 -21.16 -0.32
N LEU A 5 6.31 -21.17 -1.61
CA LEU A 5 5.36 -21.27 -2.71
C LEU A 5 5.30 -22.72 -3.19
N LEU A 6 4.15 -23.37 -3.01
CA LEU A 6 3.93 -24.74 -3.44
C LEU A 6 3.31 -24.75 -4.85
N ARG A 7 3.90 -25.54 -5.75
CA ARG A 7 3.42 -25.71 -7.13
C ARG A 7 3.47 -27.18 -7.51
N GLN A 8 2.51 -27.62 -8.32
CA GLN A 8 2.63 -28.87 -9.05
C GLN A 8 3.43 -28.62 -10.34
N LYS A 9 4.39 -29.50 -10.64
CA LYS A 9 5.19 -29.43 -11.86
C LYS A 9 4.27 -29.52 -13.08
N GLY A 10 4.52 -28.65 -14.06
CA GLY A 10 3.69 -28.56 -15.26
C GLY A 10 2.41 -27.73 -15.11
N ILE A 11 2.05 -27.27 -13.90
CA ILE A 11 0.91 -26.38 -13.67
C ILE A 11 1.39 -24.96 -13.32
N GLU A 12 0.91 -23.97 -14.06
CA GLU A 12 1.34 -22.57 -13.89
C GLU A 12 0.77 -21.93 -12.62
N LYS A 13 -0.43 -22.34 -12.19
CA LYS A 13 -1.07 -21.83 -10.98
C LYS A 13 -0.44 -22.46 -9.74
N ALA A 14 -0.02 -21.64 -8.78
CA ALA A 14 0.44 -22.12 -7.49
C ALA A 14 -0.73 -22.68 -6.66
N ILE A 15 -0.44 -23.74 -5.89
CA ILE A 15 -1.41 -24.37 -4.97
C ILE A 15 -1.64 -23.45 -3.77
N GLY A 16 -0.56 -22.89 -3.25
CA GLY A 16 -0.63 -21.96 -2.12
C GLY A 16 0.71 -21.34 -1.79
N LYS A 17 0.65 -20.36 -0.89
CA LYS A 17 1.80 -19.66 -0.32
C LYS A 17 1.71 -19.71 1.18
N PHE A 18 2.75 -20.20 1.84
CA PHE A 18 2.72 -20.61 3.24
C PHE A 18 3.80 -19.94 4.06
N ASP A 19 3.56 -19.82 5.36
CA ASP A 19 4.51 -19.22 6.31
C ASP A 19 5.63 -20.19 6.74
N SER A 20 5.38 -21.50 6.60
CA SER A 20 6.36 -22.53 6.95
C SER A 20 6.39 -23.67 5.94
N LYS A 21 7.52 -24.39 5.89
CA LYS A 21 7.62 -25.61 5.08
C LYS A 21 6.66 -26.68 5.55
N ILE A 22 6.41 -26.76 6.87
CA ILE A 22 5.53 -27.76 7.48
C ILE A 22 4.10 -27.56 6.95
N GLU A 23 3.59 -26.34 7.05
CA GLU A 23 2.26 -25.99 6.54
C GLU A 23 2.11 -26.29 5.04
N ALA A 24 3.16 -25.98 4.24
CA ALA A 24 3.15 -26.29 2.82
C ALA A 24 3.13 -27.81 2.54
N VAL A 25 3.86 -28.59 3.33
CA VAL A 25 3.89 -30.06 3.21
C VAL A 25 2.55 -30.65 3.64
N ASP A 26 1.95 -30.17 4.73
CA ASP A 26 0.64 -30.65 5.20
C ASP A 26 -0.44 -30.43 4.11
N VAL A 27 -0.43 -29.28 3.44
CA VAL A 27 -1.34 -29.00 2.32
C VAL A 27 -1.02 -29.85 1.09
N MET A 28 0.27 -30.09 0.80
CA MET A 28 0.67 -30.98 -0.29
C MET A 28 0.19 -32.41 -0.07
N ASP A 29 0.34 -32.94 1.14
CA ASP A 29 -0.08 -34.31 1.49
C ASP A 29 -1.61 -34.45 1.40
N GLY A 30 -2.35 -33.45 1.87
CA GLY A 30 -3.80 -33.37 1.65
C GLY A 30 -4.17 -33.36 0.16
N TYR A 31 -3.50 -32.52 -0.64
CA TYR A 31 -3.73 -32.43 -2.08
C TYR A 31 -3.45 -33.77 -2.82
N ILE A 32 -2.38 -34.47 -2.44
CA ILE A 32 -2.04 -35.79 -3.00
C ILE A 32 -3.10 -36.83 -2.61
N THR A 33 -3.50 -36.84 -1.33
CA THR A 33 -4.50 -37.79 -0.81
C THR A 33 -5.83 -37.60 -1.54
N ASP A 34 -6.28 -36.35 -1.66
CA ASP A 34 -7.55 -36.01 -2.33
C ASP A 34 -7.51 -36.36 -3.83
N ASN A 35 -6.36 -36.17 -4.50
CA ASN A 35 -6.22 -36.51 -5.91
C ASN A 35 -6.19 -38.04 -6.15
N ASN A 36 -5.54 -38.77 -5.25
CA ASN A 36 -5.28 -40.20 -5.41
C ASN A 36 -6.37 -41.09 -4.79
N ASP A 37 -7.42 -40.52 -4.19
CA ASP A 37 -8.45 -41.28 -3.45
C ASP A 37 -9.13 -42.37 -4.30
N GLU A 38 -9.22 -42.16 -5.62
CA GLU A 38 -9.80 -43.11 -6.58
C GLU A 38 -8.77 -43.66 -7.61
N LEU A 39 -7.47 -43.45 -7.38
CA LEU A 39 -6.40 -43.85 -8.30
C LEU A 39 -5.48 -44.91 -7.69
N ASP A 40 -5.19 -45.95 -8.47
CA ASP A 40 -4.13 -46.89 -8.16
C ASP A 40 -2.75 -46.30 -8.50
N SER A 41 -1.69 -46.83 -7.89
CA SER A 41 -0.33 -46.26 -7.99
C SER A 41 0.28 -46.24 -9.40
N ASP A 42 -0.28 -47.02 -10.33
CA ASP A 42 0.11 -47.10 -11.73
C ASP A 42 -0.85 -46.35 -12.67
N ASP A 43 -1.92 -45.75 -12.14
CA ASP A 43 -2.85 -44.95 -12.92
C ASP A 43 -2.23 -43.64 -13.40
N GLU A 44 -2.62 -43.24 -14.61
CA GLU A 44 -2.22 -41.95 -15.17
C GLU A 44 -2.84 -40.82 -14.36
N GLY A 45 -1.99 -39.92 -13.83
CA GLY A 45 -2.42 -38.83 -12.95
C GLY A 45 -2.28 -39.12 -11.46
N TYR A 46 -1.80 -40.30 -11.06
CA TYR A 46 -1.38 -40.55 -9.69
C TYR A 46 -0.24 -39.61 -9.30
N LEU A 47 -0.43 -38.84 -8.22
CA LEU A 47 0.54 -37.84 -7.78
C LEU A 47 1.43 -38.35 -6.66
N THR A 48 2.67 -37.88 -6.65
CA THR A 48 3.64 -38.12 -5.60
C THR A 48 4.24 -36.80 -5.12
N PRO A 49 4.90 -36.75 -3.94
CA PRO A 49 5.62 -35.56 -3.50
C PRO A 49 6.68 -35.06 -4.51
N PHE A 50 7.17 -35.93 -5.40
CA PHE A 50 8.13 -35.56 -6.43
C PHE A 50 7.52 -34.78 -7.59
N ASP A 51 6.20 -34.73 -7.69
CA ASP A 51 5.46 -33.95 -8.69
C ASP A 51 5.28 -32.49 -8.28
N PHE A 52 5.82 -32.08 -7.13
CA PHE A 52 5.69 -30.74 -6.60
C PHE A 52 7.05 -30.03 -6.50
N THR A 53 7.02 -28.70 -6.46
CA THR A 53 8.13 -27.84 -6.09
C THR A 53 7.74 -26.94 -4.94
N LEU A 54 8.70 -26.70 -4.04
CA LEU A 54 8.55 -25.79 -2.92
C LEU A 54 9.63 -24.72 -3.02
N ASP A 55 9.26 -23.57 -3.56
CA ASP A 55 10.18 -22.46 -3.78
C ASP A 55 10.16 -21.51 -2.58
N GLU A 56 11.34 -21.18 -2.05
CA GLU A 56 11.48 -20.15 -1.01
C GLU A 56 11.45 -18.77 -1.67
N ILE A 57 10.48 -17.94 -1.29
CA ILE A 57 10.30 -16.59 -1.80
C ILE A 57 10.37 -15.56 -0.67
N GLU A 58 11.01 -14.43 -0.93
CA GLU A 58 10.95 -13.28 -0.03
C GLU A 58 9.71 -12.44 -0.36
N GLU A 59 8.73 -12.44 0.55
CA GLU A 59 7.63 -11.48 0.51
C GLU A 59 8.03 -10.26 1.34
N ARG A 60 8.25 -9.13 0.67
CA ARG A 60 8.49 -7.86 1.35
C ARG A 60 7.16 -7.19 1.63
N GLU A 61 6.99 -6.72 2.86
CA GLU A 61 5.80 -5.93 3.19
C GLU A 61 5.85 -4.58 2.46
N ILE A 62 4.70 -3.94 2.24
CA ILE A 62 4.67 -2.69 1.47
C ILE A 62 5.45 -1.57 2.16
N ASN A 63 5.56 -1.58 3.49
CA ASN A 63 6.39 -0.66 4.25
C ASN A 63 7.90 -0.85 4.03
N GLU A 64 8.32 -1.98 3.46
CA GLU A 64 9.71 -2.20 3.03
C GLU A 64 9.91 -1.82 1.56
N CYS A 65 8.86 -1.89 0.74
CA CYS A 65 8.92 -1.62 -0.71
C CYS A 65 8.63 -0.17 -1.08
N VAL A 66 7.77 0.50 -0.30
CA VAL A 66 7.28 1.85 -0.52
C VAL A 66 7.55 2.67 0.73
N THR A 67 8.78 3.16 0.81
CA THR A 67 9.31 3.98 1.90
C THR A 67 9.33 5.46 1.59
N ASN A 68 9.03 5.83 0.34
CA ASN A 68 9.04 7.22 -0.12
C ASN A 68 8.11 7.44 -1.32
N TYR A 69 7.97 8.70 -1.70
CA TYR A 69 7.06 9.13 -2.78
C TYR A 69 7.40 8.52 -4.15
N GLU A 70 8.68 8.43 -4.52
CA GLU A 70 9.06 7.93 -5.85
C GLU A 70 8.82 6.42 -5.96
N GLU A 71 9.06 5.67 -4.89
CA GLU A 71 8.70 4.26 -4.80
C GLU A 71 7.19 4.04 -4.88
N ALA A 72 6.40 4.86 -4.17
CA ALA A 72 4.94 4.80 -4.25
C ALA A 72 4.44 5.06 -5.66
N ARG A 73 4.98 6.10 -6.31
CA ARG A 73 4.63 6.44 -7.70
C ARG A 73 4.97 5.32 -8.65
N LYS A 74 6.16 4.71 -8.53
CA LYS A 74 6.59 3.57 -9.33
C LYS A 74 5.67 2.37 -9.11
N TYR A 75 5.31 2.07 -7.86
CA TYR A 75 4.40 0.99 -7.50
C TYR A 75 3.00 1.17 -8.12
N LEU A 76 2.51 2.41 -8.18
CA LEU A 76 1.24 2.75 -8.82
C LEU A 76 1.31 2.80 -10.36
N GLY A 77 2.48 2.60 -10.96
CA GLY A 77 2.67 2.67 -12.41
C GLY A 77 2.77 4.11 -12.95
N GLY A 78 2.96 5.10 -12.08
CA GLY A 78 3.14 6.50 -12.47
C GLY A 78 4.52 6.75 -13.10
N LYS A 79 4.57 7.58 -14.14
CA LYS A 79 5.82 8.05 -14.77
C LYS A 79 6.22 9.42 -14.24
N PRO A 80 7.52 9.75 -14.09
CA PRO A 80 8.00 11.09 -13.74
C PRO A 80 7.42 12.18 -14.66
N ASN A 81 7.15 13.36 -14.11
CA ASN A 81 6.74 14.53 -14.91
C ASN A 81 7.98 15.20 -15.53
N ALA A 82 8.93 14.40 -16.03
CA ALA A 82 10.22 14.89 -16.52
C ALA A 82 10.09 15.80 -17.75
N ASP A 83 8.99 15.67 -18.50
CA ASP A 83 8.69 16.48 -19.67
C ASP A 83 8.08 17.86 -19.33
N PHE A 84 7.82 18.14 -18.05
CA PHE A 84 7.29 19.42 -17.58
C PHE A 84 8.41 20.32 -17.06
N SER A 85 8.56 21.50 -17.68
CA SER A 85 9.41 22.58 -17.17
C SER A 85 8.56 23.78 -16.77
N VAL A 86 8.83 24.35 -15.59
CA VAL A 86 8.14 25.55 -15.10
C VAL A 86 8.95 26.78 -15.49
N THR A 87 8.34 27.67 -16.27
CA THR A 87 8.95 28.95 -16.68
C THR A 87 8.02 30.11 -16.34
N LYS A 88 8.56 31.28 -16.00
CA LYS A 88 7.77 32.46 -15.56
C LYS A 88 6.78 32.98 -16.61
N LYS A 89 7.03 32.73 -17.90
CA LYS A 89 6.19 33.18 -19.01
C LYS A 89 6.43 32.27 -20.22
N LEU A 90 5.40 31.55 -20.64
CA LEU A 90 5.44 30.72 -21.84
C LEU A 90 4.50 31.33 -22.88
N GLN A 91 5.04 31.92 -23.95
CA GLN A 91 4.26 32.21 -25.15
C GLN A 91 4.29 30.97 -26.03
N SER A 92 3.30 30.11 -25.84
CA SER A 92 3.08 28.93 -26.68
C SER A 92 2.08 29.27 -27.78
N ASN A 93 2.43 28.95 -29.03
CA ASN A 93 1.48 28.98 -30.15
C ASN A 93 0.61 27.71 -30.22
N ASN A 94 0.77 26.77 -29.28
CA ASN A 94 0.03 25.52 -29.20
C ASN A 94 -1.14 25.62 -28.21
N SER A 95 -2.31 25.20 -28.68
CA SER A 95 -3.58 25.10 -27.95
C SER A 95 -3.62 23.84 -27.06
N LEU A 96 -2.81 23.79 -26.01
CA LEU A 96 -3.10 22.90 -24.88
C LEU A 96 -4.01 23.64 -23.90
N ASP A 97 -5.13 23.02 -23.53
CA ASP A 97 -5.96 23.51 -22.45
C ASP A 97 -5.23 23.30 -21.11
N LEU A 98 -4.69 24.38 -20.58
CA LEU A 98 -3.99 24.44 -19.29
C LEU A 98 -4.79 25.24 -18.26
N SER A 99 -6.08 25.49 -18.50
CA SER A 99 -6.93 26.29 -17.62
C SER A 99 -6.92 25.78 -16.18
N GLY A 100 -6.97 24.46 -15.98
CA GLY A 100 -6.88 23.84 -14.65
C GLY A 100 -5.55 24.07 -13.93
N VAL A 101 -4.43 24.07 -14.66
CA VAL A 101 -3.10 24.34 -14.08
C VAL A 101 -2.97 25.83 -13.75
N ALA A 102 -3.46 26.71 -14.62
CA ALA A 102 -3.45 28.15 -14.38
C ALA A 102 -4.28 28.51 -13.14
N HIS A 103 -5.47 27.93 -13.01
CA HIS A 103 -6.34 28.12 -11.84
C HIS A 103 -5.69 27.62 -10.55
N LEU A 104 -5.08 26.42 -10.59
CA LEU A 104 -4.35 25.88 -9.44
C LEU A 104 -3.23 26.83 -9.00
N VAL A 105 -2.43 27.32 -9.94
CA VAL A 105 -1.32 28.24 -9.63
C VAL A 105 -1.83 29.57 -9.05
N ASP A 106 -2.97 30.07 -9.53
CA ASP A 106 -3.59 31.31 -9.05
C ASP A 106 -4.14 31.18 -7.62
N GLU A 107 -4.79 30.06 -7.30
CA GLU A 107 -5.37 29.81 -5.97
C GLU A 107 -4.34 29.42 -4.90
N MET A 108 -3.16 28.93 -5.31
CA MET A 108 -2.15 28.46 -4.38
C MET A 108 -1.50 29.60 -3.60
N ASN A 109 -1.71 29.63 -2.29
CA ASN A 109 -0.92 30.46 -1.39
C ASN A 109 0.52 29.91 -1.31
N PRO A 110 1.55 30.69 -1.71
CA PRO A 110 2.94 30.23 -1.67
C PRO A 110 3.42 29.78 -0.28
N ARG A 111 2.83 30.34 0.79
CA ARG A 111 3.15 29.98 2.18
C ARG A 111 2.75 28.54 2.53
N HIS A 112 1.84 27.92 1.79
CA HIS A 112 1.37 26.56 2.02
C HIS A 112 1.93 25.54 1.03
N LEU A 113 2.79 25.96 0.08
CA LEU A 113 3.35 25.09 -0.95
C LEU A 113 4.01 23.83 -0.37
N LYS A 114 4.78 24.00 0.71
CA LYS A 114 5.48 22.90 1.38
C LYS A 114 4.50 21.88 1.97
N ALA A 115 3.47 22.38 2.68
CA ALA A 115 2.42 21.55 3.27
C ALA A 115 1.61 20.81 2.20
N LEU A 116 1.23 21.49 1.11
CA LEU A 116 0.50 20.86 -0.01
C LEU A 116 1.34 19.80 -0.71
N ALA A 117 2.64 20.04 -0.91
CA ALA A 117 3.54 19.05 -1.47
C ALA A 117 3.70 17.82 -0.54
N ALA A 118 3.82 18.04 0.77
CA ALA A 118 3.87 16.96 1.76
C ALA A 118 2.56 16.15 1.80
N LEU A 119 1.41 16.82 1.74
CA LEU A 119 0.10 16.19 1.70
C LEU A 119 -0.08 15.33 0.44
N ASN A 120 0.34 15.83 -0.72
CA ASN A 120 0.32 15.06 -1.96
C ASN A 120 1.18 13.79 -1.84
N LYS A 121 2.38 13.89 -1.25
CA LYS A 121 3.23 12.72 -1.00
C LYS A 121 2.52 11.70 -0.10
N LEU A 122 1.93 12.15 1.02
CA LEU A 122 1.19 11.28 1.93
C LEU A 122 0.04 10.56 1.20
N PHE A 123 -0.75 11.27 0.38
CA PHE A 123 -1.84 10.65 -0.37
C PHE A 123 -1.34 9.58 -1.34
N THR A 124 -0.28 9.85 -2.11
CA THR A 124 0.27 8.87 -3.07
C THR A 124 0.84 7.64 -2.37
N ILE A 125 1.56 7.82 -1.26
CA ILE A 125 2.12 6.70 -0.49
C ILE A 125 0.99 5.88 0.15
N ALA A 126 -0.01 6.53 0.75
CA ALA A 126 -1.15 5.85 1.34
C ALA A 126 -1.96 5.06 0.30
N GLU A 127 -2.15 5.61 -0.91
CA GLU A 127 -2.78 4.90 -2.03
C GLU A 127 -2.00 3.63 -2.41
N ALA A 128 -0.67 3.72 -2.52
CA ALA A 128 0.18 2.55 -2.79
C ALA A 128 0.06 1.48 -1.69
N TRP A 129 0.08 1.89 -0.43
CA TRP A 129 -0.06 0.99 0.72
C TRP A 129 -1.42 0.31 0.78
N ASN A 130 -2.48 1.07 0.51
CA ASN A 130 -3.85 0.55 0.50
C ASN A 130 -4.11 -0.38 -0.68
N LYS A 131 -3.53 -0.09 -1.86
CA LYS A 131 -3.57 -0.99 -3.02
C LYS A 131 -2.90 -2.33 -2.72
N ALA A 132 -1.77 -2.32 -2.00
CA ALA A 132 -1.09 -3.56 -1.59
C ALA A 132 -1.92 -4.42 -0.61
N ASP A 133 -2.82 -3.80 0.15
CA ASP A 133 -3.69 -4.48 1.12
C ASP A 133 -5.09 -4.82 0.57
N ASP A 134 -5.32 -4.57 -0.73
CA ASP A 134 -6.64 -4.62 -1.38
C ASP A 134 -7.71 -3.85 -0.58
N PHE A 135 -7.35 -2.65 -0.14
CA PHE A 135 -8.20 -1.81 0.70
C PHE A 135 -8.61 -0.53 -0.01
N VAL A 136 -9.91 -0.28 -0.06
CA VAL A 136 -10.49 0.99 -0.49
C VAL A 136 -11.46 1.47 0.60
N PRO A 137 -11.21 2.64 1.21
CA PRO A 137 -12.11 3.21 2.21
C PRO A 137 -13.49 3.53 1.61
N ASP A 138 -14.51 2.82 2.06
CA ASP A 138 -15.92 3.05 1.74
C ASP A 138 -16.63 3.69 2.94
N PHE A 139 -16.80 5.01 2.87
CA PHE A 139 -17.44 5.79 3.93
C PHE A 139 -18.96 5.64 3.97
N SER A 140 -19.57 4.98 2.96
CA SER A 140 -20.98 4.58 3.02
C SER A 140 -21.18 3.31 3.85
N ASN A 141 -20.14 2.49 3.97
CA ASN A 141 -20.17 1.25 4.76
C ASN A 141 -19.73 1.48 6.22
N GLN A 142 -20.71 1.47 7.12
CA GLN A 142 -20.51 1.64 8.56
C GLN A 142 -19.84 0.43 9.25
N ASN A 143 -19.81 -0.72 8.59
CA ASN A 143 -19.18 -1.93 9.11
C ASN A 143 -17.71 -2.05 8.69
N GLN A 144 -17.25 -1.19 7.77
CA GLN A 144 -15.85 -1.15 7.37
C GLN A 144 -15.07 -0.22 8.31
N TYR A 145 -14.29 -0.81 9.21
CA TYR A 145 -13.37 -0.06 10.05
C TYR A 145 -12.28 0.61 9.20
N LYS A 146 -11.99 1.87 9.53
CA LYS A 146 -10.99 2.70 8.86
C LYS A 146 -10.05 3.24 9.92
N TYR A 147 -8.81 2.79 9.89
CA TYR A 147 -7.79 3.16 10.87
C TYR A 147 -6.95 4.31 10.35
N TYR A 148 -6.52 5.21 11.23
CA TYR A 148 -5.65 6.32 10.86
C TYR A 148 -4.62 6.57 11.97
N PRO A 149 -3.45 7.16 11.62
CA PRO A 149 -2.45 7.48 12.63
C PRO A 149 -2.95 8.51 13.62
N TRP A 150 -2.69 8.29 14.91
CA TRP A 150 -2.93 9.26 15.96
C TRP A 150 -1.61 9.90 16.39
N PHE A 151 -1.58 11.24 16.44
CA PHE A 151 -0.38 12.01 16.78
C PHE A 151 -0.59 12.82 18.06
N VAL A 152 0.46 12.92 18.87
CA VAL A 152 0.51 13.81 20.04
C VAL A 152 1.68 14.77 19.86
N TYR A 153 1.49 16.03 20.25
CA TYR A 153 2.56 17.01 20.20
C TYR A 153 3.57 16.73 21.32
N ASP A 154 4.81 16.45 20.93
CA ASP A 154 5.95 16.28 21.82
C ASP A 154 6.76 17.59 21.85
N ARG A 155 6.93 18.14 23.05
CA ARG A 155 7.65 19.40 23.26
C ARG A 155 9.15 19.25 23.04
N ASP A 156 9.72 18.09 23.35
CA ASP A 156 11.15 17.83 23.22
C ASP A 156 11.52 17.59 21.75
N ALA A 157 10.64 16.92 21.00
CA ALA A 157 10.77 16.78 19.55
C ALA A 157 10.35 18.06 18.77
N ALA A 158 9.74 19.03 19.45
CA ALA A 158 9.12 20.23 18.86
C ALA A 158 8.18 19.91 17.68
N GLY A 159 7.43 18.81 17.80
CA GLY A 159 6.62 18.30 16.70
C GLY A 159 5.64 17.20 17.10
N PHE A 160 4.79 16.81 16.17
CA PHE A 160 3.89 15.68 16.31
C PHE A 160 4.66 14.35 16.22
N VAL A 161 4.50 13.50 17.22
CA VAL A 161 5.01 12.13 17.25
C VAL A 161 3.84 11.18 17.19
N SER A 162 3.96 10.10 16.40
CA SER A 162 2.91 9.08 16.33
C SER A 162 2.78 8.41 17.70
N ALA A 163 1.59 8.50 18.29
CA ALA A 163 1.32 8.01 19.64
C ALA A 163 0.48 6.71 19.64
N GLY A 164 -0.05 6.32 18.47
CA GLY A 164 -0.88 5.15 18.31
C GLY A 164 -1.77 5.27 17.09
N THR A 165 -2.91 4.59 17.14
CA THR A 165 -3.88 4.59 16.05
C THR A 165 -5.28 4.69 16.59
N ASP A 166 -6.12 5.38 15.83
CA ASP A 166 -7.55 5.49 16.11
C ASP A 166 -8.34 4.94 14.90
N TYR A 167 -9.63 4.73 15.07
CA TYR A 167 -10.50 4.18 14.05
C TYR A 167 -11.87 4.84 14.04
N SER A 168 -12.52 4.82 12.87
CA SER A 168 -13.94 5.16 12.77
C SER A 168 -14.67 4.08 11.97
N ALA A 169 -15.75 3.55 12.57
CA ALA A 169 -16.70 2.66 11.92
C ALA A 169 -17.99 3.41 11.53
N SER A 170 -18.53 4.21 12.44
CA SER A 170 -19.85 4.86 12.27
C SER A 170 -19.97 6.26 12.88
N TYR A 171 -18.89 6.84 13.40
CA TYR A 171 -18.97 8.16 14.05
C TYR A 171 -18.81 9.29 13.03
N THR A 172 -19.78 10.21 13.07
CA THR A 172 -19.87 11.46 12.28
C THR A 172 -18.69 12.43 12.48
N PHE A 173 -17.73 12.09 13.34
CA PHE A 173 -16.45 12.79 13.47
C PHE A 173 -15.49 12.29 12.38
N ALA A 174 -15.56 12.91 11.20
CA ALA A 174 -14.57 12.71 10.14
C ALA A 174 -13.27 13.45 10.52
N SER A 175 -12.51 12.88 11.44
CA SER A 175 -11.24 13.48 11.91
C SER A 175 -10.16 13.48 10.83
N PHE A 176 -10.27 12.60 9.81
CA PHE A 176 -9.32 12.47 8.70
C PHE A 176 -10.03 12.18 7.37
N GLY A 177 -9.41 12.59 6.27
CA GLY A 177 -9.91 12.34 4.91
C GLY A 177 -9.66 10.90 4.45
N SER A 178 -10.50 10.42 3.52
CA SER A 178 -10.45 9.05 2.97
C SER A 178 -9.08 8.59 2.50
N ARG A 179 -8.25 9.51 2.02
CA ARG A 179 -6.92 9.24 1.46
C ARG A 179 -5.86 8.85 2.50
N LEU A 180 -6.15 8.98 3.79
CA LEU A 180 -5.21 8.68 4.89
C LEU A 180 -5.77 7.66 5.89
N CYS A 181 -6.65 6.78 5.40
CA CYS A 181 -7.19 5.66 6.17
C CYS A 181 -6.60 4.32 5.69
N PHE A 182 -6.47 3.36 6.60
CA PHE A 182 -5.86 2.05 6.37
C PHE A 182 -6.74 0.92 6.88
N LYS A 183 -6.52 -0.28 6.33
CA LYS A 183 -7.30 -1.51 6.62
C LYS A 183 -7.20 -1.97 8.07
N THR A 184 -6.03 -1.79 8.69
CA THR A 184 -5.73 -2.30 10.03
C THR A 184 -5.06 -1.23 10.89
N ALA A 185 -5.22 -1.36 12.20
CA ALA A 185 -4.51 -0.53 13.18
C ALA A 185 -3.00 -0.63 12.98
N ASN A 186 -2.43 -1.84 12.84
CA ASN A 186 -0.98 -1.97 12.67
C ASN A 186 -0.46 -1.21 11.44
N ARG A 187 -1.20 -1.24 10.32
CA ARG A 187 -0.83 -0.52 9.10
C ARG A 187 -0.86 0.99 9.30
N ALA A 188 -1.91 1.50 9.96
CA ALA A 188 -1.99 2.91 10.29
C ALA A 188 -0.83 3.36 11.20
N ARG A 189 -0.43 2.53 12.18
CA ARG A 189 0.70 2.83 13.06
C ARG A 189 2.01 2.89 12.28
N GLN A 190 2.31 1.86 11.50
CA GLN A 190 3.51 1.80 10.66
C GLN A 190 3.61 3.02 9.75
N PHE A 191 2.49 3.41 9.12
CA PHE A 191 2.45 4.58 8.25
C PHE A 191 2.70 5.89 9.01
N GLY A 192 2.05 6.05 10.17
CA GLY A 192 2.20 7.21 11.04
C GLY A 192 3.63 7.42 11.53
N GLU A 193 4.27 6.33 11.98
CA GLU A 193 5.65 6.33 12.45
C GLU A 193 6.63 6.62 11.31
N MET A 194 6.46 5.97 10.15
CA MET A 194 7.37 6.10 9.01
C MET A 194 7.32 7.48 8.35
N PHE A 195 6.15 8.12 8.32
CA PHE A 195 5.93 9.38 7.63
C PHE A 195 5.61 10.55 8.56
N ALA A 196 5.98 10.46 9.84
CA ALA A 196 5.75 11.51 10.83
C ALA A 196 6.28 12.87 10.37
N ASP A 197 7.44 12.91 9.70
CA ASP A 197 8.00 14.15 9.15
C ASP A 197 7.07 14.80 8.12
N LEU A 198 6.48 14.02 7.20
CA LEU A 198 5.52 14.54 6.23
C LEU A 198 4.26 15.06 6.92
N TYR A 199 3.77 14.38 7.97
CA TYR A 199 2.66 14.87 8.76
C TYR A 199 2.97 16.19 9.47
N ASN A 200 4.18 16.32 10.02
CA ASN A 200 4.64 17.57 10.63
C ASN A 200 4.72 18.72 9.60
N GLU A 201 5.18 18.44 8.37
CA GLU A 201 5.18 19.44 7.29
C GLU A 201 3.78 19.88 6.86
N VAL A 202 2.76 19.02 7.04
CA VAL A 202 1.36 19.36 6.77
C VAL A 202 0.73 20.15 7.92
N PHE A 203 0.95 19.72 9.16
CA PHE A 203 0.19 20.22 10.31
C PHE A 203 0.86 21.37 11.07
N LEU A 204 2.16 21.59 10.89
CA LEU A 204 2.87 22.65 11.58
C LEU A 204 3.25 23.78 10.63
N PHE A 205 2.97 25.01 11.06
CA PHE A 205 3.58 26.19 10.47
C PHE A 205 5.03 26.27 10.95
N LYS A 206 5.96 25.95 10.06
CA LYS A 206 7.40 26.14 10.25
C LYS A 206 7.90 27.34 9.45
#